data_AF-A0A3R9JZV3-F1
#
_entry.id   AF-A0A3R9JZV3-F1
#
_cell.length_a   1.000
_cell.length_b   1.000
_cell.length_c   1.000
_cell.angle_alpha   90.00
_cell.angle_beta   90.00
_cell.angle_gamma   90.00
#
_symmetry.space_group_name_H-M   'P 1'
#
loop_
_entity.id
_entity.type
_entity.pdbx_description
1 polymer ?
#
loop_
_entity_poly.entity_id
_entity_poly.type
_entity_poly.pdbx_seq_one_letter_code
_entity_poly.pdbx_strand_id
1 'polypeptide(L)'
;MIFFDPDISYEETLSLEKKLREDFPQYQWELKNQVYMHQHSPHTAPYTSSRDAMSKYPERCTALGLRLNEESDFEFYSPYGLEDILNFQIRPTPHFLENEDRMELYQTRLSKKNWQEKWKNLIFKNT
;
A
#
# COMPACT_ATOMS: atom_id res chain seq x y z
N MET A 1 -3.94 6.07 4.97
CA MET A 1 -4.73 5.23 5.90
C MET A 1 -5.51 4.22 5.10
N ILE A 2 -5.41 2.95 5.49
CA ILE A 2 -6.23 1.88 4.90
C ILE A 2 -7.08 1.26 6.00
N PHE A 3 -8.23 0.72 5.61
CA PHE A 3 -9.08 -0.09 6.47
C PHE A 3 -9.76 -1.17 5.62
N PHE A 4 -10.41 -2.12 6.26
CA PHE A 4 -11.15 -3.18 5.58
C PHE A 4 -12.50 -3.31 6.27
N ASP A 5 -13.55 -2.89 5.59
CA ASP A 5 -14.91 -2.97 6.11
C ASP A 5 -15.88 -3.22 4.94
N PRO A 6 -16.48 -4.42 4.83
CA PRO A 6 -17.41 -4.74 3.74
C PRO A 6 -18.76 -4.05 3.86
N ASP A 7 -19.11 -3.51 5.03
CA ASP A 7 -20.39 -2.85 5.28
C ASP A 7 -20.34 -1.37 4.86
N ILE A 8 -19.14 -0.81 4.67
CA ILE A 8 -18.94 0.57 4.21
C ILE A 8 -18.77 0.61 2.69
N SER A 9 -19.67 1.32 2.02
CA SER A 9 -19.64 1.47 0.56
C SER A 9 -18.43 2.28 0.06
N TYR A 10 -18.18 2.18 -1.24
CA TYR A 10 -17.15 3.00 -1.90
C TYR A 10 -17.45 4.50 -1.80
N GLU A 11 -18.71 4.91 -1.96
CA GLU A 11 -19.13 6.33 -1.87
C GLU A 11 -19.01 6.88 -0.45
N GLU A 12 -19.38 6.09 0.56
CA GLU A 12 -19.19 6.46 1.96
C GLU A 12 -17.70 6.62 2.29
N THR A 13 -16.85 5.74 1.76
CA THR A 13 -15.38 5.86 1.92
C THR A 13 -14.87 7.20 1.40
N LEU A 14 -15.33 7.65 0.22
CA LEU A 14 -14.96 8.95 -0.35
C LEU A 14 -15.48 10.11 0.50
N SER A 15 -16.69 9.99 1.03
CA SER A 15 -17.31 11.01 1.89
C SER A 15 -16.55 11.14 3.22
N LEU A 16 -16.13 10.02 3.81
CA LEU A 16 -15.28 9.98 5.01
C LEU A 16 -13.89 10.57 4.73
N GLU A 17 -13.28 10.26 3.58
CA GLU A 17 -11.99 10.85 3.18
C GLU A 17 -12.09 12.38 3.10
N LYS A 18 -13.15 12.89 2.48
CA LYS A 18 -13.41 14.33 2.37
C LYS A 18 -13.53 14.96 3.76
N LYS A 19 -14.36 14.38 4.63
CA LYS A 19 -14.54 14.87 6.00
C LYS A 19 -13.22 14.90 6.79
N LEU A 20 -12.41 13.85 6.71
CA LEU A 20 -11.10 13.80 7.37
C LEU A 20 -10.17 14.94 6.92
N ARG A 21 -10.19 15.28 5.62
CA ARG A 21 -9.40 16.40 5.09
C ARG A 21 -9.93 17.76 5.53
N GLU A 22 -11.24 17.91 5.68
CA GLU A 22 -11.87 19.14 6.16
C GLU A 22 -11.61 19.36 7.67
N ASP A 23 -11.75 18.31 8.47
CA ASP A 23 -11.58 18.36 9.93
C ASP A 23 -10.09 18.52 10.32
N PHE A 24 -9.17 17.93 9.54
CA PHE A 24 -7.73 17.92 9.84
C PHE A 24 -6.88 18.30 8.61
N PRO A 25 -6.98 19.55 8.13
CA PRO A 25 -6.35 20.00 6.88
C PRO A 25 -4.82 20.06 6.93
N GLN A 26 -4.22 19.99 8.13
CA GLN A 26 -2.77 19.95 8.31
C GLN A 26 -2.12 18.64 7.82
N TYR A 27 -2.91 17.59 7.57
CA TYR A 27 -2.43 16.30 7.07
C TYR A 27 -3.00 15.97 5.69
N GLN A 28 -2.23 15.24 4.89
CA GLN A 28 -2.66 14.75 3.59
C GLN A 28 -3.30 13.36 3.74
N TRP A 29 -4.53 13.31 4.24
CA TRP A 29 -5.24 12.06 4.42
C TRP A 29 -5.56 11.39 3.09
N GLU A 30 -5.07 10.17 2.90
CA GLU A 30 -5.55 9.22 1.91
C GLU A 30 -6.31 8.12 2.64
N LEU A 31 -7.61 7.97 2.37
CA LEU A 31 -8.44 6.93 2.99
C LEU A 31 -8.88 5.94 1.92
N LYS A 32 -8.52 4.65 2.10
CA LYS A 32 -8.83 3.59 1.14
C LYS A 32 -9.37 2.34 1.84
N ASN A 33 -10.61 2.00 1.52
CA ASN A 33 -11.22 0.73 1.90
C ASN A 33 -10.69 -0.40 1.01
N GLN A 34 -9.95 -1.33 1.61
CA GLN A 34 -9.28 -2.40 0.89
C GLN A 34 -10.24 -3.40 0.26
N VAL A 35 -11.51 -3.45 0.69
CA VAL A 35 -12.55 -4.28 0.05
C VAL A 35 -12.60 -4.05 -1.46
N TYR A 36 -12.51 -2.79 -1.90
CA TYR A 36 -12.62 -2.41 -3.31
C TYR A 36 -11.28 -2.33 -4.06
N MET A 37 -10.16 -2.27 -3.34
CA MET A 37 -8.86 -1.95 -3.96
C MET A 37 -8.29 -3.06 -4.85
N HIS A 38 -8.78 -4.29 -4.74
CA HIS A 38 -8.42 -5.38 -5.66
C HIS A 38 -8.77 -5.03 -7.12
N GLN A 39 -9.80 -4.21 -7.35
CA GLN A 39 -10.24 -3.78 -8.69
C GLN A 39 -9.20 -2.90 -9.41
N HIS A 40 -8.25 -2.32 -8.68
CA HIS A 40 -7.17 -1.52 -9.25
C HIS A 40 -5.89 -2.33 -9.51
N SER A 41 -5.90 -3.64 -9.25
CA SER A 41 -4.79 -4.55 -9.50
C SER A 41 -5.26 -5.69 -10.42
N PRO A 42 -4.70 -5.82 -11.64
CA PRO A 42 -5.07 -6.88 -12.56
C PRO A 42 -5.03 -8.27 -11.91
N HIS A 43 -6.02 -9.11 -12.27
CA HIS A 43 -6.10 -10.51 -11.84
C HIS A 43 -5.97 -10.72 -10.33
N THR A 44 -6.47 -9.77 -9.54
CA THR A 44 -6.39 -9.82 -8.08
C THR A 44 -7.75 -10.09 -7.49
N ALA A 45 -7.87 -11.20 -6.75
CA ALA A 45 -9.07 -11.54 -6.02
C ALA A 45 -9.34 -10.54 -4.87
N PRO A 46 -10.60 -10.40 -4.42
CA PRO A 46 -10.91 -9.63 -3.23
C PRO A 46 -10.04 -10.04 -2.04
N TYR A 47 -9.52 -9.05 -1.32
CA TYR A 47 -8.70 -9.29 -0.14
C TYR A 47 -9.54 -9.77 1.04
N THR A 48 -8.90 -10.46 1.98
CA THR A 48 -9.58 -10.95 3.19
C THR A 48 -9.42 -10.03 4.40
N SER A 49 -8.45 -9.11 4.36
CA SER A 49 -8.15 -8.15 5.43
C SER A 49 -7.21 -7.04 4.91
N SER A 50 -6.99 -6.00 5.72
CA SER A 50 -5.99 -4.97 5.41
C SER A 50 -4.56 -5.53 5.35
N ARG A 51 -4.23 -6.52 6.19
CA ARG A 51 -2.91 -7.18 6.17
C ARG A 51 -2.71 -7.99 4.89
N ASP A 52 -3.76 -8.67 4.43
CA ASP A 52 -3.77 -9.41 3.17
C ASP A 52 -3.57 -8.46 1.98
N ALA A 53 -4.36 -7.38 1.91
CA ALA A 53 -4.23 -6.34 0.90
C ALA A 53 -2.81 -5.75 0.84
N MET A 54 -2.25 -5.43 2.01
CA MET A 54 -0.90 -4.87 2.12
C MET A 54 0.18 -5.84 1.66
N SER A 55 0.04 -7.14 1.93
CA SER A 55 0.96 -8.15 1.39
C SER A 55 0.96 -8.18 -0.14
N LYS A 56 -0.14 -7.79 -0.78
CA LYS A 56 -0.30 -7.78 -2.23
C LYS A 56 0.01 -6.43 -2.86
N TYR A 57 0.68 -5.51 -2.15
CA TYR A 57 1.10 -4.24 -2.74
C TYR A 57 2.13 -4.41 -3.85
N PRO A 58 2.32 -3.38 -4.72
CA PRO A 58 3.24 -3.49 -5.84
C PRO A 58 4.69 -3.68 -5.39
N GLU A 59 5.11 -3.05 -4.29
CA GLU A 59 6.50 -3.08 -3.82
C GLU A 59 6.61 -3.63 -2.39
N ARG A 60 7.61 -4.48 -2.13
CA ARG A 60 7.85 -5.06 -0.79
C ARG A 60 8.10 -3.99 0.28
N CYS A 61 8.87 -2.95 -0.05
CA CYS A 61 9.15 -1.83 0.84
C CYS A 61 7.92 -0.97 1.16
N THR A 62 6.86 -1.06 0.35
CA THR A 62 5.59 -0.35 0.60
C THR A 62 4.62 -1.19 1.44
N ALA A 63 4.79 -2.52 1.45
CA ALA A 63 4.01 -3.44 2.27
C ALA A 63 4.46 -3.38 3.74
N LEU A 64 4.17 -2.26 4.40
CA LEU A 64 4.49 -1.99 5.79
C LEU A 64 3.33 -1.31 6.54
N GLY A 65 3.05 -1.76 7.76
CA GLY A 65 2.05 -1.19 8.64
C GLY A 65 2.63 -0.83 10.00
N LEU A 66 2.23 0.32 10.54
CA LEU A 66 2.54 0.75 11.90
C LEU A 66 1.30 1.44 12.48
N ARG A 67 0.88 1.05 13.68
CA ARG A 67 -0.15 1.73 14.46
C ARG A 67 0.10 1.54 15.95
N LEU A 68 -0.66 2.24 16.78
CA LEU A 68 -0.78 1.90 18.20
C LEU A 68 -1.86 0.82 18.39
N ASN A 69 -1.61 -0.12 19.30
CA ASN A 69 -2.59 -1.06 19.79
C ASN A 69 -3.39 -0.47 20.98
N GLU A 70 -4.27 -1.27 21.58
CA GLU A 70 -5.10 -0.85 22.72
C GLU A 70 -4.28 -0.53 23.98
N GLU A 71 -3.09 -1.10 24.11
CA GLU A 71 -2.15 -0.89 25.21
C GLU A 71 -1.22 0.32 24.97
N SER A 72 -1.43 1.06 23.87
CA SER A 72 -0.55 2.15 23.43
C SER A 72 0.87 1.71 23.03
N ASP A 73 1.05 0.43 22.71
CA ASP A 73 2.27 -0.12 22.15
C ASP A 73 2.24 -0.11 20.62
N PHE A 74 3.44 -0.12 20.01
CA PHE A 74 3.58 -0.18 18.56
C PHE A 74 3.21 -1.58 18.04
N GLU A 75 2.15 -1.64 17.26
CA GLU A 75 1.85 -2.79 16.40
C GLU A 75 2.45 -2.58 15.03
N PHE A 76 3.27 -3.54 14.62
CA PHE A 76 4.01 -3.50 13.37
C PHE A 76 3.68 -4.68 12.48
N TYR A 77 3.54 -4.44 11.18
CA TYR A 77 3.35 -5.49 10.17
C TYR A 77 4.32 -5.30 9.02
N SER A 78 5.12 -6.34 8.76
CA SER A 78 6.15 -6.37 7.72
C SER A 78 6.22 -7.78 7.13
N PRO A 79 5.34 -8.14 6.17
CA PRO A 79 5.28 -9.49 5.60
C PRO A 79 6.57 -9.90 4.87
N TYR A 80 7.43 -8.94 4.55
CA TYR A 80 8.67 -9.15 3.78
C TYR A 80 9.95 -8.85 4.56
N GLY A 81 9.81 -8.54 5.87
CA GLY A 81 10.91 -8.07 6.70
C GLY A 81 11.31 -6.61 6.40
N LEU A 82 12.25 -6.12 7.20
CA LEU A 82 12.69 -4.72 7.17
C LEU A 82 13.82 -4.44 6.19
N GLU A 83 14.43 -5.47 5.63
CA GLU A 83 15.66 -5.37 4.84
C GLU A 83 15.50 -4.44 3.63
N ASP A 84 14.36 -4.48 2.95
CA ASP A 84 14.09 -3.65 1.78
C ASP A 84 14.05 -2.16 2.13
N ILE A 85 13.49 -1.82 3.29
CA ILE A 85 13.40 -0.43 3.75
C ILE A 85 14.77 0.06 4.24
N LEU A 86 15.47 -0.75 5.04
CA LEU A 86 16.78 -0.40 5.59
C LEU A 86 17.85 -0.21 4.51
N ASN A 87 17.75 -0.96 3.41
CA ASN A 87 18.69 -0.89 2.29
C ASN A 87 18.18 -0.05 1.10
N PHE A 88 17.08 0.70 1.27
CA PHE A 88 16.50 1.54 0.22
C PHE A 88 16.23 0.77 -1.10
N GLN A 89 15.74 -0.46 -1.00
CA GLN A 89 15.47 -1.33 -2.14
C GLN A 89 13.99 -1.28 -2.51
N ILE A 90 13.73 -1.10 -3.80
CA ILE A 90 12.41 -1.20 -4.39
C ILE A 90 12.38 -2.44 -5.29
N ARG A 91 11.54 -3.39 -4.93
CA ARG A 91 11.32 -4.62 -5.70
C ARG A 91 9.88 -5.11 -5.56
N PRO A 92 9.37 -5.84 -6.57
CA PRO A 92 8.01 -6.31 -6.55
C PRO A 92 7.75 -7.33 -5.43
N THR A 93 6.51 -7.42 -4.99
CA THR A 93 6.06 -8.53 -4.13
C THR A 93 5.94 -9.83 -4.94
N PRO A 94 5.99 -11.01 -4.30
CA PRO A 94 5.73 -12.28 -5.00
C PRO A 94 4.39 -12.28 -5.75
N HIS A 95 3.35 -11.69 -5.16
CA HIS A 95 2.04 -11.51 -5.82
C HIS A 95 2.18 -10.82 -7.18
N PHE A 96 2.96 -9.74 -7.25
CA PHE A 96 3.19 -9.04 -8.51
C PHE A 96 4.03 -9.85 -9.51
N LEU A 97 5.04 -10.59 -9.05
CA LEU A 97 5.89 -11.43 -9.92
C LEU A 97 5.14 -12.58 -10.60
N GLU A 98 4.07 -13.07 -9.99
CA GLU A 98 3.28 -14.21 -10.50
C GLU A 98 2.39 -13.88 -11.71
N ASN A 99 2.27 -12.60 -12.10
CA ASN A 99 1.39 -12.19 -13.19
C ASN A 99 1.97 -11.02 -14.00
N GLU A 100 2.03 -11.19 -15.33
CA GLU A 100 2.64 -10.21 -16.24
C GLU A 100 1.90 -8.86 -16.25
N ASP A 101 0.56 -8.85 -16.24
CA ASP A 101 -0.23 -7.61 -16.22
C ASP A 101 -0.01 -6.81 -14.92
N ARG A 102 0.19 -7.51 -13.79
CA ARG A 102 0.59 -6.86 -12.53
C ARG A 102 1.99 -6.27 -12.64
N MET A 103 2.93 -6.98 -13.27
CA MET A 103 4.26 -6.44 -13.52
C MET A 103 4.24 -5.22 -14.43
N GLU A 104 3.40 -5.19 -15.47
CA GLU A 104 3.21 -4.00 -16.32
C GLU A 104 2.72 -2.79 -15.52
N LEU A 105 1.73 -2.99 -14.63
CA LEU A 105 1.26 -1.96 -13.70
C LEU A 105 2.38 -1.46 -12.79
N TYR A 106 3.21 -2.35 -12.26
CA TYR A 106 4.36 -1.99 -11.43
C TYR A 106 5.38 -1.16 -12.22
N GLN A 107 5.77 -1.56 -13.43
CA GLN A 107 6.72 -0.81 -14.25
C GLN A 107 6.20 0.59 -14.61
N THR A 108 4.91 0.68 -14.94
CA THR A 108 4.22 1.97 -15.19
C THR A 108 4.22 2.86 -13.95
N ARG A 109 4.12 2.26 -12.76
CA ARG A 109 4.18 2.99 -11.49
C ARG A 109 5.59 3.48 -11.18
N LEU A 110 6.63 2.68 -11.43
CA LEU A 110 8.02 3.07 -11.23
C LEU A 110 8.38 4.34 -12.01
N SER A 111 7.99 4.37 -13.30
CA SER A 111 8.30 5.51 -14.19
C SER A 111 7.57 6.80 -13.83
N LYS A 112 6.42 6.72 -13.14
CA LYS A 112 5.65 7.89 -12.70
C LYS A 112 6.11 8.46 -11.36
N LYS A 113 6.75 7.65 -10.52
CA LYS A 113 7.00 8.01 -9.11
C LYS A 113 8.31 8.76 -8.88
N ASN A 114 9.27 8.68 -9.81
CA ASN A 114 10.54 9.41 -9.79
C ASN A 114 11.27 9.37 -8.42
N TRP A 115 11.18 8.24 -7.70
CA TRP A 115 11.65 8.17 -6.32
C TRP A 115 13.14 8.49 -6.16
N GLN A 116 13.96 8.15 -7.16
CA GLN A 116 15.40 8.44 -7.16
C GLN A 116 15.73 9.94 -7.20
N GLU A 117 14.82 10.81 -7.68
CA GLU A 117 15.02 12.26 -7.62
C GLU A 117 15.06 12.75 -6.17
N LYS A 118 14.21 12.16 -5.31
CA LYS A 118 14.14 12.49 -3.89
C LYS A 118 15.17 11.74 -3.05
N TRP A 119 15.44 10.47 -3.39
CA TRP A 119 16.34 9.60 -2.63
C TRP A 119 17.42 9.00 -3.54
N LYS A 120 18.60 9.63 -3.54
CA LYS A 120 19.72 9.26 -4.44
C LYS A 120 20.28 7.85 -4.23
N ASN A 121 20.13 7.30 -3.02
CA ASN A 121 20.62 5.96 -2.67
C ASN A 121 19.59 4.85 -2.94
N LEU A 122 18.47 5.18 -3.57
CA LEU A 122 17.38 4.24 -3.80
C LEU A 122 17.65 3.33 -4.99
N ILE A 123 17.52 2.02 -4.78
CA ILE A 123 17.91 0.98 -5.72
C ILE A 123 16.67 0.24 -6.21
N PHE A 124 16.52 0.11 -7.53
CA PHE A 124 15.51 -0.76 -8.13
C PHE A 124 16.06 -2.18 -8.32
N LYS A 125 15.27 -3.18 -7.94
CA LYS A 125 15.54 -4.59 -8.23
C LYS A 125 14.32 -5.25 -8.86
N ASN A 126 14.58 -6.22 -9.72
CA ASN A 126 13.55 -6.95 -10.44
C ASN A 126 13.11 -8.23 -9.69
N THR A 127 13.84 -8.62 -8.63
CA THR A 127 13.64 -9.77 -7.72
C THR A 127 14.32 -9.52 -6.38
#